data_AF-A0A4Q0Y022-F1
#
_entry.id   AF-A0A4Q0Y022-F1
#
_cell.length_a   1.000
_cell.length_b   1.000
_cell.length_c   1.000
_cell.angle_alpha   90.00
_cell.angle_beta   90.00
_cell.angle_gamma   90.00
#
_symmetry.space_group_name_H-M   'P 1'
#
loop_
_entity.id
_entity.type
_entity.pdbx_description
1 polymer ?
#
loop_
_entity_poly.entity_id
_entity_poly.type
_entity_poly.pdbx_seq_one_letter_code
_entity_poly.pdbx_strand_id
1 'polypeptide(L)'
;MQNIAVLAELVSNMFSILILLAIFYKYYLYKKRLDVIKGLNDLKNKNRLTLEDKEFIDKNYKEYKLYLEKDEEKIKLIYPVFILIAGILLFFFPFTDALIYLNVIIVAYIYLQINKIHNKNFVGFLKELKD
;
A
#
# COMPACT_ATOMS: atom_id res chain seq x y z
N MET A 1 28.51 9.30 -22.63
CA MET A 1 27.85 8.23 -21.85
C MET A 1 27.71 8.59 -20.36
N GLN A 2 28.73 9.17 -19.71
CA GLN A 2 28.73 9.48 -18.27
C GLN A 2 27.58 10.40 -17.80
N ASN A 3 27.22 11.44 -18.54
CA ASN A 3 26.12 12.36 -18.18
C ASN A 3 24.72 11.71 -18.20
N ILE A 4 24.50 10.71 -19.05
CA ILE A 4 23.17 10.05 -19.16
C ILE A 4 22.95 9.11 -17.97
N ALA A 5 24.00 8.40 -17.54
CA ALA A 5 23.95 7.52 -16.38
C ALA A 5 23.69 8.31 -15.08
N VAL A 6 24.40 9.43 -14.88
CA VAL A 6 24.20 10.31 -13.70
C VAL A 6 22.78 10.88 -13.65
N LEU A 7 22.23 11.25 -14.81
CA LEU A 7 20.85 11.73 -14.88
C LEU A 7 19.83 10.64 -14.53
N ALA A 8 20.02 9.42 -15.05
CA ALA A 8 19.14 8.29 -14.78
C ALA A 8 19.16 7.88 -13.29
N GLU A 9 20.33 7.88 -12.66
CA GLU A 9 20.49 7.63 -11.23
C GLU A 9 19.74 8.69 -10.39
N LEU A 10 19.90 9.96 -10.72
CA LEU A 10 19.27 11.07 -10.00
C LEU A 10 17.74 11.00 -10.12
N VAL A 11 17.23 10.69 -11.30
CA VAL A 11 15.79 10.47 -11.54
C VAL A 11 15.27 9.27 -10.73
N SER A 12 16.00 8.15 -10.72
CA SER A 12 15.67 6.94 -9.95
C SER A 12 15.56 7.24 -8.44
N ASN A 13 16.54 7.96 -7.91
CA ASN A 13 16.55 8.36 -6.50
C ASN A 13 15.39 9.33 -6.17
N MET A 14 15.10 10.28 -7.05
CA MET A 14 13.96 11.18 -6.89
C MET A 14 12.63 10.42 -6.85
N PHE A 15 12.43 9.44 -7.73
CA PHE A 15 11.23 8.58 -7.68
C PHE A 15 11.13 7.79 -6.38
N SER A 16 12.24 7.24 -5.88
CA SER A 16 12.26 6.53 -4.60
C SER A 16 11.82 7.44 -3.44
N ILE A 17 12.33 8.67 -3.39
CA ILE A 17 11.95 9.67 -2.38
C ILE A 17 10.45 10.01 -2.47
N LEU A 18 9.93 10.21 -3.68
CA LEU A 18 8.51 10.48 -3.88
C LEU A 18 7.63 9.32 -3.40
N ILE A 19 8.02 8.07 -3.69
CA ILE A 19 7.29 6.90 -3.20
C ILE A 19 7.36 6.81 -1.67
N LEU A 20 8.50 7.09 -1.05
CA LEU A 20 8.63 7.13 0.40
C LEU A 20 7.69 8.18 1.02
N LEU A 21 7.64 9.39 0.47
CA LEU A 21 6.68 10.42 0.92
C LEU A 21 5.23 9.93 0.78
N ALA A 22 4.89 9.26 -0.32
CA ALA A 22 3.57 8.66 -0.51
C ALA A 22 3.26 7.56 0.51
N ILE A 23 4.26 6.76 0.91
CA ILE A 23 4.14 5.76 1.99
C ILE A 23 3.83 6.45 3.32
N PHE A 24 4.60 7.48 3.69
CA PHE A 24 4.35 8.22 4.94
C PHE A 24 2.97 8.87 4.97
N TYR A 25 2.55 9.48 3.86
CA TYR A 25 1.22 10.05 3.75
C TYR A 25 0.12 8.99 3.90
N LYS A 26 0.28 7.82 3.26
CA LYS A 26 -0.64 6.69 3.43
C LYS A 26 -0.69 6.19 4.86
N TYR A 27 0.46 6.09 5.53
CA TYR A 27 0.52 5.68 6.92
C TYR A 27 -0.24 6.66 7.82
N TYR A 28 -0.09 7.97 7.60
CA TYR A 28 -0.85 8.98 8.33
C TYR A 28 -2.37 8.84 8.12
N LEU A 29 -2.81 8.67 6.87
CA LEU A 29 -4.23 8.43 6.56
C LEU A 29 -4.77 7.15 7.20
N TYR A 30 -3.96 6.08 7.18
CA TYR A 30 -4.30 4.82 7.82
C TYR A 30 -4.55 5.01 9.32
N LYS A 31 -3.65 5.72 10.01
CA LYS A 31 -3.78 6.02 11.44
C LYS A 31 -5.08 6.76 11.74
N LYS A 32 -5.40 7.82 10.99
CA LYS A 32 -6.63 8.59 11.18
C LYS A 32 -7.90 7.72 11.05
N ARG A 33 -7.93 6.82 10.06
CA ARG A 33 -9.06 5.90 9.85
C ARG A 33 -9.13 4.82 10.93
N LEU A 34 -7.99 4.32 11.38
CA LEU A 34 -7.91 3.38 12.49
C LEU A 34 -8.47 3.98 13.78
N ASP A 35 -8.19 5.26 14.05
CA ASP A 35 -8.70 5.94 15.23
C ASP A 35 -10.25 6.06 15.20
N VAL A 36 -10.86 6.24 14.01
CA VAL A 36 -12.32 6.19 13.85
C VAL A 36 -12.86 4.79 14.20
N ILE A 37 -12.22 3.74 13.68
CA ILE A 37 -12.62 2.34 13.95
C ILE A 37 -12.48 2.00 15.44
N LYS A 38 -11.41 2.47 16.10
CA LYS A 38 -11.25 2.32 17.55
C LYS A 38 -12.38 3.02 18.31
N GLY A 39 -12.76 4.23 17.90
CA GLY A 39 -13.91 4.93 18.47
C GLY A 39 -15.22 4.14 18.34
N LEU A 40 -15.46 3.53 17.18
CA LEU A 40 -16.62 2.65 16.97
C LEU A 40 -16.56 1.41 17.87
N ASN A 41 -15.37 0.83 18.08
CA ASN A 41 -15.18 -0.31 18.98
C ASN A 41 -15.47 0.06 20.45
N ASP A 42 -15.05 1.25 20.89
CA ASP A 42 -15.37 1.76 22.22
C ASP A 42 -16.87 1.98 22.41
N LEU A 43 -17.58 2.48 21.38
CA LEU A 43 -19.04 2.61 21.40
C LEU A 43 -19.73 1.24 21.45
N LYS A 44 -19.23 0.26 20.70
CA LYS A 44 -19.71 -1.12 20.73
C LYS A 44 -19.59 -1.73 22.12
N ASN A 45 -18.41 -1.62 22.74
CA ASN A 45 -18.14 -2.13 24.09
C ASN A 45 -19.04 -1.50 25.15
N LYS A 46 -19.53 -0.28 24.90
CA LYS A 46 -20.48 0.45 25.78
C LYS A 46 -21.95 0.22 25.41
N ASN A 47 -22.25 -0.61 24.40
CA ASN A 47 -23.59 -0.79 23.84
C ASN A 47 -24.26 0.52 23.36
N ARG A 48 -23.45 1.44 22.80
CA ARG A 48 -23.88 2.78 22.34
C ARG A 48 -23.79 2.97 20.82
N LEU A 49 -23.68 1.89 20.05
CA LEU A 49 -23.73 1.99 18.59
C LEU A 49 -25.12 2.42 18.12
N THR A 50 -25.17 3.52 17.39
CA THR A 50 -26.39 4.00 16.74
C THR A 50 -26.70 3.16 15.49
N LEU A 51 -27.89 3.36 14.90
CA LEU A 51 -28.22 2.75 13.60
C LEU A 51 -27.31 3.28 12.49
N GLU A 52 -27.01 4.58 12.51
CA GLU A 52 -26.10 5.23 11.57
C GLU A 52 -24.68 4.64 11.65
N ASP A 53 -24.18 4.36 12.86
CA ASP A 53 -22.88 3.70 13.04
C ASP A 53 -22.86 2.29 12.44
N LYS A 54 -23.94 1.53 12.61
CA LYS A 54 -24.06 0.16 12.06
C LYS A 54 -24.12 0.18 10.54
N GLU A 55 -24.85 1.12 9.95
CA GLU A 55 -24.89 1.33 8.50
C GLU A 55 -23.52 1.76 7.97
N PHE A 56 -22.84 2.66 8.67
CA PHE A 56 -21.47 3.05 8.36
C PHE A 56 -20.52 1.85 8.37
N ILE A 57 -20.59 0.99 9.39
CA ILE A 57 -19.76 -0.22 9.50
C ILE A 57 -20.01 -1.17 8.32
N ASP A 58 -21.28 -1.49 8.00
CA ASP A 58 -21.60 -2.44 6.93
C ASP A 58 -21.19 -1.91 5.55
N LYS A 59 -21.43 -0.61 5.29
CA LYS A 59 -21.00 0.04 4.05
C LYS A 59 -19.48 0.00 3.90
N ASN A 60 -18.74 0.43 4.92
CA ASN A 60 -17.28 0.45 4.87
C ASN A 60 -16.71 -0.98 4.76
N TYR A 61 -17.30 -1.96 5.44
CA TYR A 61 -16.86 -3.35 5.34
C TYR A 61 -16.92 -3.85 3.89
N LYS A 62 -18.02 -3.59 3.19
CA LYS A 62 -18.18 -3.95 1.77
C LYS A 62 -17.18 -3.21 0.88
N GLU A 63 -16.99 -1.91 1.09
CA GLU A 63 -16.05 -1.09 0.31
C GLU A 63 -14.60 -1.55 0.50
N TYR A 64 -14.14 -1.72 1.74
CA TYR A 64 -12.77 -2.17 2.01
C TYR A 64 -12.51 -3.61 1.56
N LYS A 65 -13.53 -4.48 1.59
CA LYS A 65 -13.42 -5.82 1.03
C LYS A 65 -13.19 -5.76 -0.48
N LEU A 66 -13.94 -4.94 -1.21
CA LEU A 66 -13.73 -4.72 -2.64
C LEU A 66 -12.35 -4.12 -2.94
N TYR A 67 -11.87 -3.19 -2.12
CA TYR A 67 -10.52 -2.63 -2.28
C TYR A 67 -9.43 -3.66 -2.04
N LEU A 68 -9.59 -4.52 -1.04
CA LEU A 68 -8.66 -5.62 -0.78
C LEU A 68 -8.60 -6.58 -1.97
N GLU A 69 -9.74 -7.01 -2.50
CA GLU A 69 -9.81 -7.90 -3.67
C GLU A 69 -9.08 -7.28 -4.87
N LYS A 70 -9.34 -5.99 -5.16
CA LYS A 70 -8.65 -5.24 -6.22
C LYS A 70 -7.14 -5.13 -5.99
N ASP A 71 -6.70 -4.93 -4.76
CA ASP A 71 -5.27 -4.88 -4.44
C ASP A 71 -4.60 -6.24 -4.64
N GLU A 72 -5.26 -7.33 -4.25
CA GLU A 72 -4.76 -8.69 -4.45
C GLU A 72 -4.62 -9.05 -5.93
N GLU A 73 -5.61 -8.69 -6.75
CA GLU A 73 -5.57 -8.86 -8.20
C GLU A 73 -4.44 -8.05 -8.83
N LYS A 74 -4.33 -6.77 -8.47
CA LYS A 74 -3.26 -5.88 -8.96
C LYS A 74 -1.87 -6.41 -8.61
N ILE A 75 -1.67 -6.87 -7.37
CA ILE A 75 -0.37 -7.42 -6.94
C ILE A 75 -0.05 -8.69 -7.72
N LYS A 76 -1.02 -9.60 -7.91
CA LYS A 76 -0.82 -10.81 -8.72
C LYS A 76 -0.43 -10.48 -10.16
N LEU A 77 -1.02 -9.45 -10.75
CA LEU A 77 -0.72 -9.01 -12.11
C LEU A 77 0.66 -8.31 -12.23
N ILE A 78 0.97 -7.43 -11.28
CA ILE A 78 2.18 -6.59 -11.31
C ILE A 78 3.43 -7.38 -10.90
N TYR A 79 3.30 -8.40 -10.05
CA TYR A 79 4.46 -9.16 -9.54
C TYR A 79 5.33 -9.78 -10.64
N PRO A 80 4.78 -10.50 -11.66
CA PRO A 80 5.57 -10.97 -12.80
C PRO A 80 6.24 -9.83 -13.58
N VAL A 81 5.59 -8.68 -13.70
CA VAL A 81 6.14 -7.49 -14.38
C VAL A 81 7.36 -6.97 -13.65
N PHE A 82 7.33 -6.89 -12.31
CA PHE A 82 8.50 -6.49 -11.53
C PHE A 82 9.67 -7.48 -11.68
N ILE A 83 9.39 -8.79 -11.70
CA ILE A 83 10.43 -9.81 -11.94
C ILE A 83 11.04 -9.62 -13.33
N LEU A 84 10.22 -9.40 -14.36
CA LEU A 84 10.70 -9.17 -15.72
C LEU A 84 11.60 -7.94 -15.81
N ILE A 85 11.17 -6.81 -15.23
CA ILE A 85 11.98 -5.57 -15.22
C ILE A 85 13.29 -5.81 -14.47
N ALA A 86 13.27 -6.48 -13.31
CA ALA A 86 14.46 -6.80 -12.56
C ALA A 86 15.45 -7.66 -13.38
N GLY A 87 14.94 -8.67 -14.10
CA GLY A 87 15.74 -9.50 -14.98
C GLY A 87 16.37 -8.72 -16.13
N ILE A 88 15.61 -7.81 -16.76
CA ILE A 88 16.13 -6.91 -17.81
C ILE A 88 17.25 -6.03 -17.24
N LEU A 89 17.05 -5.42 -16.07
CA LEU A 89 18.06 -4.56 -15.45
C LEU A 89 19.35 -5.33 -15.16
N LEU A 90 19.27 -6.54 -14.61
CA LEU A 90 20.44 -7.37 -14.32
C LEU A 90 21.14 -7.89 -15.58
N PHE A 91 20.43 -8.00 -16.71
CA PHE A 91 21.02 -8.42 -17.97
C PHE A 91 21.80 -7.29 -18.67
N PHE A 92 21.29 -6.05 -18.60
CA PHE A 92 21.87 -4.91 -19.32
C PHE A 92 22.86 -4.08 -18.49
N PHE A 93 22.83 -4.17 -17.16
CA PHE A 93 23.67 -3.36 -16.29
C PHE A 93 24.59 -4.21 -15.40
N PRO A 94 25.80 -3.71 -15.05
CA PRO A 94 26.59 -4.29 -13.98
C PRO A 94 25.78 -4.38 -12.68
N PHE A 95 26.04 -5.41 -11.89
CA PHE A 95 25.27 -5.68 -10.68
C PHE A 95 25.16 -4.47 -9.74
N THR A 96 26.26 -3.72 -9.55
CA THR A 96 26.30 -2.52 -8.71
C THR A 96 25.32 -1.44 -9.17
N ASP A 97 25.22 -1.23 -10.48
CA ASP A 97 24.40 -0.16 -11.06
C ASP A 97 22.92 -0.61 -11.08
N ALA A 98 22.68 -1.91 -11.35
CA ALA A 98 21.35 -2.50 -11.32
C ALA A 98 20.68 -2.36 -9.94
N LEU A 99 21.45 -2.43 -8.83
CA LEU A 99 20.92 -2.27 -7.47
C LEU A 99 20.19 -0.94 -7.26
N ILE A 100 20.67 0.15 -7.88
CA ILE A 100 20.05 1.47 -7.77
C ILE A 100 18.64 1.45 -8.37
N TYR A 101 18.49 0.86 -9.55
CA TYR A 101 17.19 0.76 -10.22
C TYR A 101 16.27 -0.28 -9.54
N LEU A 102 16.85 -1.37 -9.01
CA LEU A 102 16.11 -2.35 -8.24
C LEU A 102 15.50 -1.75 -6.96
N ASN A 103 16.16 -0.78 -6.33
CA ASN A 103 15.59 -0.09 -5.17
C ASN A 103 14.24 0.58 -5.49
N VAL A 104 14.10 1.24 -6.65
CA VAL A 104 12.81 1.83 -7.05
C VAL A 104 11.73 0.75 -7.17
N ILE A 105 12.07 -0.39 -7.77
CA ILE A 105 11.15 -1.52 -7.93
C ILE A 105 10.71 -2.07 -6.57
N ILE A 106 11.66 -2.29 -5.67
CA ILE A 106 11.40 -2.78 -4.31
C ILE A 106 10.50 -1.80 -3.56
N VAL A 107 10.82 -0.51 -3.60
CA VAL A 107 10.04 0.53 -2.91
C VAL A 107 8.63 0.66 -3.49
N ALA A 108 8.48 0.57 -4.82
CA ALA A 108 7.16 0.52 -5.47
C ALA A 108 6.36 -0.72 -5.05
N TYR A 109 7.01 -1.88 -4.96
CA TYR A 109 6.37 -3.11 -4.50
C TYR A 109 5.93 -3.02 -3.03
N ILE A 110 6.77 -2.47 -2.17
CA ILE A 110 6.45 -2.20 -0.75
C ILE A 110 5.21 -1.30 -0.66
N TYR A 111 5.13 -0.25 -1.46
CA TYR A 111 3.96 0.64 -1.48
C TYR A 111 2.65 -0.09 -1.83
N LEU A 112 2.68 -1.03 -2.78
CA LEU A 112 1.50 -1.85 -3.11
C LEU A 112 1.13 -2.77 -1.94
N GLN A 113 2.10 -3.42 -1.31
CA GLN A 113 1.88 -4.31 -0.17
C GLN A 113 1.30 -3.58 1.04
N ILE A 114 1.76 -2.37 1.33
CA ILE A 114 1.21 -1.53 2.40
C ILE A 114 -0.28 -1.25 2.16
N ASN A 115 -0.70 -0.99 0.91
CA ASN A 115 -2.11 -0.78 0.60
C ASN A 115 -2.96 -2.00 0.94
N LYS A 116 -2.49 -3.17 0.48
CA LYS A 116 -3.14 -4.46 0.75
C LYS A 116 -3.25 -4.71 2.26
N ILE A 117 -2.16 -4.50 3.01
CA ILE A 117 -2.13 -4.72 4.46
C ILE A 117 -3.14 -3.80 5.17
N HIS A 118 -3.17 -2.51 4.82
CA HIS A 118 -4.11 -1.56 5.41
C HIS A 118 -5.56 -1.96 5.16
N ASN A 119 -5.91 -2.29 3.91
CA ASN A 119 -7.26 -2.72 3.55
C ASN A 119 -7.63 -4.05 4.24
N LYS A 120 -6.71 -5.02 4.30
CA LYS A 120 -6.91 -6.28 5.01
C LYS A 120 -7.20 -6.06 6.49
N ASN A 121 -6.44 -5.18 7.15
CA ASN A 121 -6.65 -4.86 8.55
C ASN A 121 -8.02 -4.20 8.76
N PHE A 122 -8.41 -3.24 7.91
CA PHE A 122 -9.72 -2.61 8.01
C PHE A 122 -10.87 -3.59 7.79
N VAL A 123 -10.76 -4.50 6.84
CA VAL A 123 -11.75 -5.58 6.66
C VAL A 123 -11.86 -6.42 7.93
N GLY A 124 -10.73 -6.80 8.53
CA GLY A 124 -10.69 -7.54 9.80
C GLY A 124 -11.41 -6.79 10.92
N PHE A 125 -11.03 -5.55 11.19
CA PHE A 125 -11.62 -4.76 12.27
C PHE A 125 -13.11 -4.48 12.05
N LEU A 126 -13.53 -4.16 10.81
CA LEU A 126 -14.93 -3.89 10.51
C LEU A 126 -15.78 -5.16 10.59
N LYS A 127 -15.21 -6.33 10.27
CA LYS A 127 -15.89 -7.61 10.47
C LYS A 127 -16.14 -7.87 11.95
N GLU A 128 -15.12 -7.72 12.79
CA GLU A 128 -15.24 -7.86 14.24
C GLU A 128 -16.23 -6.87 14.85
N LEU A 129 -16.35 -5.66 14.28
CA LEU A 129 -17.34 -4.67 14.70
C LEU A 129 -18.77 -5.06 14.33
N LYS A 130 -18.96 -5.74 13.20
CA LYS A 130 -20.26 -6.19 12.72
C LYS A 130 -20.84 -7.37 13.51
N ASP A 131 -19.98 -8.28 13.95
CA ASP A 131 -20.34 -9.53 14.67
C ASP A 131 -20.78 -9.26 16.12
#